data_AF-A0A537W8E1-F1
#
_entry.id   AF-A0A537W8E1-F1
#
_cell.length_a   1.000
_cell.length_b   1.000
_cell.length_c   1.000
_cell.angle_alpha   90.00
_cell.angle_beta   90.00
_cell.angle_gamma   90.00
#
_symmetry.space_group_name_H-M   'P 1'
#
loop_
_entity.id
_entity.type
_entity.pdbx_description
1 polymer ?
#
loop_
_entity_poly.entity_id
_entity_poly.type
_entity_poly.pdbx_seq_one_letter_code
_entity_poly.pdbx_strand_id
1 'polypeptide(L)'
;MTTFDEREKDFEARYRHDQELQFKVKARRNRLLGLWAAGRMGLTGDAADNYAKSVVEAEFEGGDPHVVDKVCADLNGKGQNCTPAQVKFELDHL
;
A
#
# COMPACT_ATOMS: atom_id res chain seq x y z
N MET A 1 -35.33 -23.22 -4.86
CA MET A 1 -33.88 -22.98 -4.70
C MET A 1 -33.32 -24.14 -3.93
N THR A 2 -32.18 -24.68 -4.36
CA THR A 2 -31.51 -25.74 -3.61
C THR A 2 -30.53 -25.12 -2.61
N THR A 3 -30.27 -25.81 -1.50
CA THR A 3 -29.31 -25.36 -0.46
C THR A 3 -27.89 -25.13 -1.01
N PHE A 4 -27.54 -25.75 -2.14
CA PHE A 4 -26.26 -25.52 -2.82
C PHE A 4 -26.21 -24.16 -3.54
N ASP A 5 -27.30 -23.75 -4.19
CA ASP A 5 -27.40 -22.44 -4.86
C ASP A 5 -27.28 -21.27 -3.86
N GLU A 6 -27.80 -21.45 -2.64
CA GLU A 6 -27.74 -20.46 -1.56
C GLU A 6 -26.30 -20.30 -1.04
N ARG A 7 -25.60 -21.42 -0.84
CA ARG A 7 -24.19 -21.41 -0.43
C ARG A 7 -23.29 -20.75 -1.47
N GLU A 8 -23.50 -21.05 -2.75
CA GLU A 8 -22.73 -20.45 -3.84
C GLU A 8 -22.83 -18.91 -3.83
N LYS A 9 -24.05 -18.38 -3.73
CA LYS A 9 -24.28 -16.93 -3.64
C LYS A 9 -23.63 -16.30 -2.41
N ASP A 10 -23.69 -16.97 -1.27
CA ASP A 10 -23.06 -16.49 -0.04
C ASP A 10 -21.53 -16.46 -0.19
N PHE A 11 -20.92 -17.47 -0.81
CA PHE A 11 -19.48 -17.48 -1.08
C PHE A 11 -19.06 -16.37 -2.02
N GLU A 12 -19.80 -16.13 -3.12
CA GLU A 12 -19.52 -15.03 -4.04
C GLU A 12 -19.68 -13.65 -3.37
N ALA A 13 -20.72 -13.47 -2.55
CA ALA A 13 -20.93 -12.24 -1.82
C ALA A 13 -19.79 -11.96 -0.83
N ARG A 14 -19.38 -12.98 -0.04
CA ARG A 14 -18.25 -12.86 0.88
C ARG A 14 -16.94 -12.60 0.15
N TYR A 15 -16.68 -13.31 -0.96
CA TYR A 15 -15.48 -13.11 -1.75
C TYR A 15 -15.37 -11.68 -2.28
N ARG A 16 -16.45 -11.12 -2.83
CA ARG A 16 -16.47 -9.71 -3.30
C ARG A 16 -16.18 -8.73 -2.17
N HIS A 17 -16.83 -8.92 -1.03
CA HIS A 17 -16.60 -8.07 0.14
C HIS A 17 -15.15 -8.14 0.61
N ASP A 18 -14.58 -9.35 0.70
CA ASP A 18 -13.20 -9.57 1.15
C ASP A 18 -12.19 -8.94 0.19
N GLN A 19 -12.41 -9.04 -1.12
CA GLN A 19 -11.57 -8.39 -2.13
C GLN A 19 -11.64 -6.86 -2.02
N GLU A 20 -12.82 -6.28 -1.86
CA GLU A 20 -12.99 -4.84 -1.68
C GLU A 20 -12.31 -4.34 -0.40
N LEU A 21 -12.43 -5.10 0.69
CA LEU A 21 -11.78 -4.78 1.96
C LEU A 21 -10.25 -4.85 1.82
N GLN A 22 -9.72 -5.92 1.21
CA GLN A 22 -8.28 -6.07 0.96
C GLN A 22 -7.73 -4.92 0.13
N PHE A 23 -8.44 -4.51 -0.93
CA PHE A 23 -8.04 -3.35 -1.74
C PHE A 23 -7.96 -2.06 -0.92
N LYS A 24 -9.00 -1.77 -0.12
CA LYS A 24 -9.04 -0.57 0.74
C LYS A 24 -7.94 -0.59 1.80
N VAL A 25 -7.66 -1.75 2.40
CA VAL A 25 -6.60 -1.91 3.40
C VAL A 25 -5.23 -1.65 2.78
N LYS A 26 -4.93 -2.25 1.63
CA LYS A 26 -3.66 -2.05 0.92
C LYS A 26 -3.43 -0.59 0.55
N ALA A 27 -4.43 0.08 -0.02
CA ALA A 27 -4.35 1.50 -0.36
C ALA A 27 -4.08 2.39 0.86
N ARG A 28 -4.72 2.09 2.01
CA ARG A 28 -4.48 2.83 3.26
C ARG A 28 -3.08 2.59 3.82
N ARG A 29 -2.64 1.33 3.89
CA ARG A 29 -1.30 0.94 4.33
C ARG A 29 -0.22 1.62 3.48
N ASN A 30 -0.38 1.61 2.16
CA ASN A 30 0.57 2.23 1.23
C ASN A 30 0.58 3.77 1.35
N ARG A 31 -0.58 4.39 1.63
CA ARG A 31 -0.63 5.82 1.96
C ARG A 31 0.14 6.14 3.25
N LEU A 32 0.01 5.32 4.29
CA LEU A 32 0.75 5.49 5.54
C LEU A 32 2.27 5.36 5.33
N LEU A 33 2.70 4.36 4.55
CA LEU A 33 4.11 4.20 4.18
C LEU A 33 4.63 5.43 3.44
N GLY A 34 3.83 5.97 2.52
CA GLY A 34 4.18 7.19 1.80
C GLY A 34 4.34 8.40 2.71
N LEU A 35 3.45 8.59 3.70
CA LEU A 35 3.58 9.68 4.68
C LEU A 35 4.82 9.50 5.58
N TRP A 36 5.12 8.28 5.99
CA TRP A 36 6.33 7.95 6.73
C TRP A 36 7.59 8.34 5.95
N ALA A 37 7.67 7.91 4.68
CA ALA A 37 8.80 8.22 3.82
C ALA A 37 8.88 9.73 3.51
N ALA A 38 7.76 10.40 3.28
CA ALA A 38 7.68 11.85 3.12
C ALA A 38 8.28 12.59 4.32
N GLY A 39 7.94 12.18 5.54
CA GLY A 39 8.50 12.74 6.77
C GLY A 39 10.02 12.59 6.84
N ARG A 40 10.56 11.42 6.46
CA ARG A 40 12.01 11.21 6.39
C ARG A 40 12.67 12.08 5.32
N MET A 41 12.00 12.33 4.20
CA MET A 41 12.51 13.23 3.16
C MET A 41 12.36 14.72 3.50
N GLY A 42 11.77 15.07 4.66
CA GLY A 42 11.49 16.45 5.06
C GLY A 42 10.37 17.11 4.26
N LEU A 43 9.52 16.33 3.58
CA LEU A 43 8.34 16.84 2.89
C LEU A 43 7.24 17.14 3.90
N THR A 44 6.51 18.23 3.69
CA THR A 44 5.42 18.67 4.58
C THR A 44 4.22 19.17 3.76
N GLY A 45 3.05 19.23 4.41
CA GLY A 45 1.80 19.69 3.79
C GLY A 45 1.48 18.95 2.50
N ASP A 46 1.09 19.70 1.47
CA ASP A 46 0.69 19.15 0.17
C ASP A 46 1.78 18.29 -0.49
N ALA A 47 3.07 18.59 -0.25
CA ALA A 47 4.16 17.79 -0.80
C ALA A 47 4.19 16.38 -0.20
N ALA A 48 3.90 16.25 1.09
CA ALA A 48 3.83 14.94 1.76
C ALA A 48 2.58 14.17 1.31
N ASP A 49 1.42 14.84 1.20
CA ASP A 49 0.20 14.20 0.72
C ASP A 49 0.30 13.76 -0.74
N ASN A 50 0.93 14.56 -1.60
CA ASN A 50 1.17 14.20 -3.01
C ASN A 50 2.15 13.04 -3.12
N TYR A 51 3.20 13.01 -2.30
CA TYR A 51 4.10 11.87 -2.26
C TYR A 51 3.36 10.60 -1.82
N ALA A 52 2.55 10.67 -0.77
CA ALA A 52 1.77 9.54 -0.30
C ALA A 52 0.78 9.00 -1.35
N LYS A 53 0.13 9.87 -2.11
CA LYS A 53 -0.71 9.47 -3.26
C LYS A 53 0.11 8.72 -4.31
N SER A 54 1.28 9.24 -4.65
CA SER A 54 2.16 8.59 -5.64
C SER A 54 2.61 7.19 -5.19
N VAL A 55 2.77 6.96 -3.88
CA VAL A 55 3.11 5.65 -3.33
C VAL A 55 1.95 4.66 -3.46
N VAL A 56 0.71 5.13 -3.29
CA VAL A 56 -0.49 4.32 -3.59
C VAL A 56 -0.58 3.99 -5.09
N GLU A 57 -0.27 4.94 -5.96
CA GLU A 57 -0.27 4.74 -7.42
C GLU A 57 0.78 3.70 -7.87
N ALA A 58 1.93 3.65 -7.20
CA ALA A 58 2.98 2.68 -7.50
C ALA A 58 2.54 1.22 -7.28
N GLU A 59 1.52 0.97 -6.47
CA GLU A 59 0.99 -0.38 -6.28
C GLU A 59 0.43 -0.97 -7.58
N PHE A 60 -0.10 -0.14 -8.48
CA PHE A 60 -0.67 -0.61 -9.74
C PHE A 60 0.38 -1.11 -10.75
N GLU A 61 1.66 -0.81 -10.54
CA GLU A 61 2.77 -1.19 -11.44
C GLU A 61 3.41 -2.54 -11.08
N GLY A 62 3.10 -3.11 -9.91
CA GLY A 62 3.70 -4.38 -9.50
C GLY A 62 3.42 -4.83 -8.07
N GLY A 63 2.47 -4.21 -7.37
CA GLY A 63 2.14 -4.52 -5.99
C GLY A 63 3.20 -4.07 -4.98
N ASP A 64 3.19 -4.71 -3.81
CA ASP A 64 4.08 -4.40 -2.68
C ASP A 64 5.58 -4.33 -3.04
N PRO A 65 6.16 -5.24 -3.85
CA PRO A 65 7.58 -5.14 -4.21
C PRO A 65 7.92 -3.83 -4.91
N HIS A 66 7.06 -3.37 -5.83
CA HIS A 66 7.29 -2.13 -6.56
C HIS A 66 7.15 -0.89 -5.66
N VAL A 67 6.19 -0.92 -4.73
CA VAL A 67 6.04 0.10 -3.68
C VAL A 67 7.30 0.20 -2.83
N VAL A 68 7.84 -0.94 -2.39
CA VAL A 68 9.06 -1.02 -1.58
C VAL A 68 10.28 -0.47 -2.34
N ASP A 69 10.46 -0.88 -3.59
CA ASP A 69 11.59 -0.45 -4.42
C ASP A 69 11.54 1.06 -4.69
N LYS A 70 10.36 1.60 -5.01
CA LYS A 70 10.16 3.04 -5.21
C LYS A 70 10.52 3.83 -3.95
N VAL A 71 9.93 3.49 -2.81
CA VAL A 71 10.17 4.22 -1.56
C VAL A 71 11.64 4.14 -1.14
N CYS A 72 12.26 2.97 -1.32
CA CYS A 72 13.68 2.79 -1.06
C CYS A 72 14.55 3.68 -1.98
N ALA A 73 14.23 3.73 -3.28
CA ALA A 73 14.94 4.57 -4.24
C ALA A 73 14.80 6.07 -3.91
N ASP A 74 13.59 6.54 -3.59
CA ASP A 74 13.34 7.93 -3.26
C ASP A 74 14.06 8.38 -1.98
N LEU A 75 14.03 7.55 -0.93
CA LEU A 75 14.75 7.79 0.32
C LEU A 75 16.26 7.86 0.09
N ASN A 76 16.81 6.95 -0.71
CA ASN A 76 18.23 6.95 -1.06
C ASN A 76 18.61 8.17 -1.91
N GLY A 77 17.74 8.58 -2.84
CA GLY A 77 17.90 9.82 -3.62
C GLY A 77 17.92 11.09 -2.75
N LYS A 78 17.34 11.03 -1.53
CA LYS A 78 17.39 12.10 -0.52
C LYS A 78 18.48 11.89 0.55
N GLY A 79 19.33 10.88 0.41
CA GLY A 79 20.46 10.62 1.32
C GLY A 79 20.10 9.93 2.64
N GLN A 80 18.89 9.33 2.75
CA GLN A 80 18.42 8.66 3.97
C GLN A 80 19.00 7.23 4.17
N ASN A 81 19.85 6.72 3.27
CA ASN A 81 20.49 5.39 3.32
C ASN A 81 19.54 4.28 3.83
N CYS A 82 18.50 4.00 3.07
CA CYS A 82 17.49 3.00 3.38
C CYS A 82 17.67 1.73 2.55
N THR A 83 17.37 0.57 3.14
CA THR A 83 17.38 -0.71 2.42
C THR A 83 15.96 -1.18 2.13
N PRO A 84 15.73 -1.98 1.07
CA PRO A 84 14.40 -2.53 0.78
C PRO A 84 13.82 -3.34 1.95
N ALA A 85 14.68 -4.02 2.72
CA ALA A 85 14.28 -4.77 3.91
C ALA A 85 13.70 -3.86 5.02
N GLN A 86 14.25 -2.66 5.21
CA GLN A 86 13.72 -1.69 6.17
C GLN A 86 12.36 -1.15 5.74
N VAL A 87 12.21 -0.82 4.46
CA VAL A 87 10.93 -0.33 3.92
C VAL A 87 9.88 -1.43 4.00
N LYS A 88 10.24 -2.68 3.69
CA LYS A 88 9.34 -3.82 3.83
C LYS A 88 8.93 -4.05 5.29
N PHE A 89 9.88 -3.96 6.23
CA PHE A 89 9.58 -4.06 7.65
C PHE A 89 8.56 -3.00 8.07
N GLU A 90 8.73 -1.74 7.65
CA GLU A 90 7.76 -0.69 7.95
C GLU A 90 6.39 -1.00 7.32
N LEU A 91 6.36 -1.42 6.05
CA LEU A 91 5.13 -1.78 5.35
C LEU A 91 4.34 -2.89 6.08
N ASP A 92 5.02 -3.89 6.63
CA ASP A 92 4.39 -5.00 7.34
C ASP A 92 3.87 -4.63 8.74
N HIS A 93 4.29 -3.48 9.29
CA HIS A 93 3.92 -3.01 10.64
C HIS A 93 2.90 -1.84 10.64
N LEU A 94 2.41 -1.44 9.46
CA LEU A 94 1.39 -0.41 9.25
C LEU A 94 0.00 -1.01 9.04
#